data_AF-A0A430QE06-F1
#
_entry.id   AF-A0A430QE06-F1
#
_cell.length_a   1.000
_cell.length_b   1.000
_cell.length_c   1.000
_cell.angle_alpha   90.00
_cell.angle_beta   90.00
_cell.angle_gamma   90.00
#
_symmetry.space_group_name_H-M   'P 1'
#
loop_
_entity.id
_entity.type
_entity.pdbx_description
1 polymer ?
#
loop_
_entity_poly.entity_id
_entity_poly.type
_entity_poly.pdbx_seq_one_letter_code
_entity_poly.pdbx_strand_id
1 'polypeptide(L)'
;MIIAIISLFVQSLFIQPRTTNHFAGLHTSSITMAEPLKKKKRVGLADSQIQVTRKVRRIEREIKRLNRLDRILRPIEEIEGDRQLKKEIKLRQRPSIDISETELDERIGIWKNWTRYQRNIAHNEMIMYNSAIIAQQNALKWLYKTSPNLYKAAIQPCPELIQSSELSNDDNLRLVTKENEMNYLTLIGPYITAPKLHGEFIDSTEEYEPPDGEQIDTTIQLTYEFEIEPQLLAQPKKRKFILRQRPSIDISETELDERIGIWKNWTRYQRNIAHNEMIMYNSAIIAQQNALKWLYKTSPNLYKAAIQPCPELIQSSELSNDDNLRLVTKENEMNYLTLIGPYITAPKLHGEFIDSTEEYEPPDGEQIDTTIQLTYEFEIEPQLLAQPKKRKFMFTKK
;
A
#
# COMPACT_ATOMS: atom_id res chain seq x y z
N MET A 1 48.64 -85.17 -10.04
CA MET A 1 49.99 -85.39 -9.48
C MET A 1 50.80 -84.13 -9.68
N ILE A 2 51.21 -83.53 -8.55
CA ILE A 2 52.51 -82.84 -8.33
C ILE A 2 52.62 -81.47 -9.04
N ILE A 3 52.27 -80.35 -8.40
CA ILE A 3 53.10 -79.57 -7.43
C ILE A 3 54.40 -79.14 -8.12
N ALA A 4 54.48 -77.93 -8.68
CA ALA A 4 54.89 -76.69 -8.02
C ALA A 4 56.38 -76.63 -7.63
N ILE A 5 56.89 -75.38 -7.63
CA ILE A 5 58.08 -74.90 -6.90
C ILE A 5 59.42 -74.95 -7.66
N ILE A 6 59.69 -73.88 -8.41
CA ILE A 6 61.02 -73.25 -8.52
C ILE A 6 60.72 -71.74 -8.38
N SER A 7 60.75 -71.11 -7.21
CA SER A 7 61.81 -70.97 -6.22
C SER A 7 63.00 -70.14 -6.73
N LEU A 8 63.13 -68.94 -6.16
CA LEU A 8 64.36 -68.17 -5.93
C LEU A 8 64.94 -67.37 -7.10
N PHE A 9 64.55 -66.09 -7.21
CA PHE A 9 65.53 -65.02 -7.47
C PHE A 9 65.00 -63.62 -7.07
N VAL A 10 64.81 -63.38 -5.78
CA VAL A 10 64.64 -62.01 -5.24
C VAL A 10 65.42 -61.90 -3.95
N GLN A 11 66.72 -61.61 -4.06
CA GLN A 11 67.55 -61.10 -2.97
C GLN A 11 68.57 -60.09 -3.52
N SER A 12 68.90 -59.09 -2.70
CA SER A 12 69.75 -57.92 -2.94
C SER A 12 68.98 -56.72 -3.56
N LEU A 13 68.83 -55.54 -2.93
CA LEU A 13 69.48 -54.94 -1.77
C LEU A 13 68.44 -54.12 -0.98
N PHE A 14 68.11 -54.59 0.22
CA PHE A 14 67.41 -53.81 1.25
C PHE A 14 68.49 -53.04 2.02
N ILE A 15 68.70 -51.77 1.65
CA ILE A 15 69.39 -50.80 2.49
C ILE A 15 68.29 -49.95 3.12
N GLN A 16 68.03 -50.15 4.41
CA GLN A 16 67.34 -49.16 5.24
C GLN A 16 68.30 -48.61 6.32
N PRO A 17 67.94 -47.56 7.08
CA PRO A 17 68.59 -46.27 6.97
C PRO A 17 69.31 -45.95 8.29
N ARG A 18 70.12 -44.88 8.34
CA ARG A 18 70.40 -44.23 9.61
C ARG A 18 70.11 -42.74 9.51
N THR A 19 69.17 -42.38 10.35
CA THR A 19 68.59 -41.08 10.61
C THR A 19 69.61 -40.15 11.26
N THR A 20 69.59 -38.88 10.90
CA THR A 20 69.70 -37.81 11.90
C THR A 20 68.64 -36.76 11.58
N ASN A 21 67.76 -36.59 12.56
CA ASN A 21 66.59 -35.73 12.54
C ASN A 21 67.02 -34.28 12.75
N HIS A 22 66.82 -33.40 11.77
CA HIS A 22 66.81 -31.96 12.00
C HIS A 22 65.79 -31.24 11.12
N PHE A 23 64.51 -31.62 11.20
CA PHE A 23 63.42 -30.76 10.70
C PHE A 23 62.17 -30.92 11.59
N ALA A 24 62.30 -30.49 12.85
CA ALA A 24 61.15 -30.23 13.70
C ALA A 24 60.44 -28.98 13.16
N GLY A 25 59.42 -29.18 12.32
CA GLY A 25 58.64 -28.07 11.74
C GLY A 25 57.86 -28.40 10.47
N LEU A 26 57.95 -29.61 9.92
CA LEU A 26 57.19 -29.98 8.72
C LEU A 26 55.92 -30.74 9.10
N HIS A 27 54.77 -30.10 8.88
CA HIS A 27 53.47 -30.74 8.95
C HIS A 27 53.33 -31.69 7.76
N THR A 28 53.55 -32.99 7.97
CA THR A 28 53.35 -34.01 6.93
C THR A 28 51.87 -34.42 6.89
N SER A 29 51.03 -33.62 6.23
CA SER A 29 49.75 -34.16 5.76
C SER A 29 50.04 -35.24 4.71
N SER A 30 49.32 -36.36 4.76
CA SER A 30 49.45 -37.42 3.76
C SER A 30 49.27 -36.84 2.36
N ILE A 31 50.29 -36.97 1.50
CA ILE A 31 50.17 -36.62 0.08
C ILE A 31 49.10 -37.53 -0.51
N THR A 32 47.89 -37.01 -0.69
CA THR A 32 46.92 -37.66 -1.56
C THR A 32 47.51 -37.58 -2.96
N MET A 33 47.89 -38.73 -3.52
CA MET A 33 48.30 -38.89 -4.91
C MET A 33 47.09 -38.67 -5.83
N ALA A 34 46.44 -37.51 -5.71
CA ALA A 34 45.41 -37.06 -6.63
C ALA A 34 46.10 -36.51 -7.87
N GLU A 35 45.66 -36.97 -9.05
CA GLU A 35 46.10 -36.44 -10.33
C GLU A 35 46.02 -34.90 -10.32
N PRO A 36 47.04 -34.17 -10.79
CA PRO A 36 47.08 -32.71 -10.72
C PRO A 36 45.79 -32.11 -11.28
N LEU A 37 45.16 -31.23 -10.49
CA LEU A 37 43.82 -30.73 -10.77
C LEU A 37 43.77 -30.09 -12.17
N LYS A 38 42.97 -30.67 -13.07
CA LYS A 38 42.83 -30.17 -14.45
C LYS A 38 42.48 -28.68 -14.42
N LYS A 39 43.24 -27.86 -15.17
CA LYS A 39 43.00 -26.41 -15.26
C LYS A 39 41.55 -26.17 -15.69
N LYS A 40 40.80 -25.39 -14.90
CA LYS A 40 39.41 -25.03 -15.24
C LYS A 40 39.41 -24.32 -16.59
N LYS A 41 38.66 -24.87 -17.55
CA LYS A 41 38.54 -24.31 -18.90
C LYS A 41 37.85 -22.94 -18.81
N ARG A 42 38.47 -21.90 -19.38
CA ARG A 42 37.86 -20.57 -19.51
C ARG A 42 36.57 -20.72 -20.32
N VAL A 43 35.46 -20.19 -19.80
CA VAL A 43 34.16 -20.24 -20.47
C VAL A 43 34.31 -19.59 -21.85
N GLY A 44 33.82 -20.27 -22.89
CA GLY A 44 33.91 -19.75 -24.27
C GLY A 44 33.08 -18.47 -24.44
N LEU A 45 33.46 -17.63 -25.41
CA LEU A 45 32.72 -16.40 -25.73
C LEU A 45 31.24 -16.68 -26.04
N ALA A 46 30.94 -17.74 -26.79
CA ALA A 46 29.57 -18.16 -27.11
C ALA A 46 28.77 -18.59 -25.88
N ASP A 47 29.39 -19.36 -24.97
CA ASP A 47 28.73 -19.80 -23.72
C ASP A 47 28.43 -18.62 -22.79
N SER A 48 29.33 -17.63 -22.75
CA SER A 48 29.12 -16.40 -21.98
C SER A 48 27.94 -15.58 -22.54
N GLN A 49 27.83 -15.43 -23.86
CA GLN A 49 26.70 -14.75 -24.51
C GLN A 49 25.37 -15.48 -24.25
N ILE A 50 25.35 -16.82 -24.28
CA ILE A 50 24.15 -17.61 -23.97
C ILE A 50 23.74 -17.43 -22.50
N GLN A 51 24.68 -17.33 -21.57
CA GLN A 51 24.37 -17.06 -20.17
C GLN A 51 23.82 -15.64 -19.96
N VAL A 52 24.38 -14.65 -20.65
CA VAL A 52 23.90 -13.25 -20.58
C VAL A 52 22.49 -13.15 -21.15
N THR A 53 22.23 -13.71 -22.34
CA THR A 53 20.89 -13.68 -22.95
C THR A 53 19.83 -14.39 -22.09
N ARG A 54 20.18 -15.50 -21.43
CA ARG A 54 19.29 -16.16 -20.47
C ARG A 54 18.99 -15.29 -19.24
N LYS A 55 19.97 -14.52 -18.74
CA LYS A 55 19.78 -13.56 -17.64
C LYS A 55 18.89 -12.40 -18.06
N VAL A 56 19.16 -11.80 -19.23
CA VAL A 56 18.35 -10.71 -19.80
C VAL A 56 16.89 -11.14 -19.95
N ARG A 57 16.63 -12.30 -20.58
CA ARG A 57 15.26 -12.83 -20.71
C ARG A 57 14.56 -13.11 -19.38
N ARG A 58 15.30 -13.37 -18.31
CA ARG A 58 14.73 -13.56 -16.96
C ARG A 58 14.37 -12.21 -16.35
N ILE A 59 15.27 -11.23 -16.46
CA ILE A 59 15.06 -9.86 -16.00
C ILE A 59 13.88 -9.21 -16.75
N GLU A 60 13.80 -9.33 -18.07
CA GLU A 60 12.68 -8.81 -18.87
C GLU A 60 11.33 -9.41 -18.50
N ARG A 61 11.30 -10.72 -18.17
CA ARG A 61 10.08 -11.38 -17.70
C ARG A 61 9.65 -10.85 -16.34
N GLU A 62 10.61 -10.59 -15.45
CA GLU A 62 10.33 -10.03 -14.14
C GLU A 62 9.88 -8.57 -14.23
N ILE A 63 10.53 -7.74 -15.05
CA ILE A 63 10.09 -6.37 -15.34
C ILE A 63 8.67 -6.37 -15.89
N LYS A 64 8.34 -7.27 -16.83
CA LYS A 64 6.96 -7.40 -17.35
C LYS A 64 5.96 -7.84 -16.30
N ARG A 65 6.37 -8.68 -15.33
CA ARG A 65 5.52 -9.09 -14.20
C ARG A 65 5.31 -7.91 -13.24
N LEU A 66 6.38 -7.21 -12.87
CA LEU A 66 6.32 -6.05 -11.98
C LEU A 66 5.54 -4.88 -12.60
N ASN A 67 5.71 -4.61 -13.89
CA ASN A 67 4.93 -3.59 -14.60
C ASN A 67 3.44 -3.96 -14.79
N ARG A 68 3.09 -5.24 -14.65
CA ARG A 68 1.68 -5.71 -14.68
C ARG A 68 1.02 -5.66 -13.31
N LEU A 69 1.80 -5.65 -12.24
CA LEU A 69 1.28 -5.40 -10.90
C LEU A 69 1.11 -3.88 -10.80
N ASP A 70 -0.14 -3.43 -10.68
CA ASP A 70 -0.40 -2.02 -10.47
C ASP A 70 0.32 -1.54 -9.21
N ARG A 71 0.77 -0.28 -9.22
CA ARG A 71 1.43 0.33 -8.07
C ARG A 71 0.44 0.35 -6.92
N ILE A 72 0.74 -0.40 -5.86
CA ILE A 72 -0.02 -0.32 -4.60
C ILE A 72 0.23 1.07 -4.03
N LEU A 73 -0.85 1.82 -3.80
CA LEU A 73 -0.77 3.13 -3.16
C LEU A 73 -0.27 2.97 -1.73
N ARG A 74 0.54 3.93 -1.28
CA ARG A 74 0.93 3.96 0.13
C ARG A 74 -0.33 4.14 0.99
N PRO A 75 -0.48 3.38 2.08
CA PRO A 75 -1.57 3.59 3.02
C PRO A 75 -1.51 5.02 3.56
N ILE A 76 -2.68 5.65 3.69
CA ILE A 76 -2.82 7.01 4.24
C ILE A 76 -3.13 6.87 5.73
N GLU A 77 -2.15 7.20 6.57
CA GLU A 77 -2.23 7.00 8.03
C GLU A 77 -3.47 7.68 8.66
N GLU A 78 -3.83 8.88 8.18
CA GLU A 78 -4.98 9.66 8.67
C GLU A 78 -6.33 9.00 8.35
N ILE A 79 -6.43 8.30 7.23
CA ILE A 79 -7.69 7.68 6.77
C ILE A 79 -7.83 6.28 7.37
N GLU A 80 -6.76 5.48 7.35
CA GLU A 80 -6.82 4.12 7.88
C GLU A 80 -6.91 4.10 9.40
N GLY A 81 -6.30 5.07 10.08
CA GLY A 81 -6.22 5.14 11.53
C GLY A 81 -5.40 4.00 12.15
N ASP A 82 -4.98 4.18 13.40
CA ASP A 82 -4.17 3.17 14.06
C ASP A 82 -4.97 1.89 14.36
N ARG A 83 -4.46 0.75 13.89
CA ARG A 83 -5.08 -0.57 14.09
C ARG A 83 -5.08 -0.96 15.56
N GLN A 84 -4.12 -0.48 16.36
CA GLN A 84 -4.09 -0.74 17.80
C GLN A 84 -5.26 -0.06 18.50
N LEU A 85 -5.48 1.23 18.18
CA LEU A 85 -6.60 2.00 18.72
C LEU A 85 -7.95 1.36 18.38
N LYS A 86 -8.11 0.80 17.17
CA LYS A 86 -9.34 0.10 16.76
C LYS A 86 -9.66 -1.11 17.63
N LYS A 87 -8.66 -1.87 18.07
CA LYS A 87 -8.85 -3.03 18.98
C LYS A 87 -9.21 -2.56 20.39
N GLU A 88 -8.66 -1.44 20.81
CA GLU A 88 -8.84 -0.90 22.16
C GLU A 88 -10.03 0.05 22.31
N ILE A 89 -10.86 0.24 21.26
CA ILE A 89 -12.01 1.16 21.29
C ILE A 89 -12.86 0.91 22.53
N LYS A 90 -13.20 -0.35 22.83
CA LYS A 90 -14.04 -0.69 24.00
C LYS A 90 -13.42 -0.28 25.34
N LEU A 91 -12.09 -0.26 25.44
CA LEU A 91 -11.35 0.10 26.66
C LEU A 91 -11.17 1.61 26.79
N ARG A 92 -11.04 2.32 25.66
CA ARG A 92 -10.78 3.76 25.59
C ARG A 92 -12.03 4.62 25.36
N GLN A 93 -13.17 3.98 25.10
CA GLN A 93 -14.43 4.68 24.84
C GLN A 93 -14.84 5.48 26.08
N ARG A 94 -15.05 6.78 25.89
CA ARG A 94 -15.64 7.62 26.94
C ARG A 94 -17.11 7.21 27.12
N PRO A 95 -17.61 7.17 28.37
CA PRO A 95 -19.02 6.86 28.61
C PRO A 95 -19.91 7.89 27.89
N SER A 96 -21.07 7.44 27.40
CA SER A 96 -22.05 8.34 26.80
C SER A 96 -22.52 9.37 27.83
N ILE A 97 -22.51 10.63 27.44
CA ILE A 97 -23.04 11.73 28.25
C ILE A 97 -24.50 11.93 27.84
N ASP A 98 -25.41 11.86 28.81
CA ASP A 98 -26.81 12.20 28.59
C ASP A 98 -26.94 13.72 28.47
N ILE A 99 -27.42 14.19 27.32
CA ILE A 99 -27.58 15.61 27.01
C ILE A 99 -29.00 16.02 27.44
N SER A 100 -29.12 17.11 28.20
CA SER A 100 -30.42 17.66 28.60
C SER A 100 -31.22 18.16 27.40
N GLU A 101 -32.56 18.08 27.45
CA GLU A 101 -33.43 18.59 26.37
C GLU A 101 -33.17 20.07 26.06
N THR A 102 -32.93 20.88 27.10
CA THR A 102 -32.60 22.31 26.96
C THR A 102 -31.32 22.54 26.18
N GLU A 103 -30.26 21.76 26.45
CA GLU A 103 -28.99 21.87 25.73
C GLU A 103 -29.11 21.38 24.28
N LEU A 104 -29.95 20.37 24.04
CA LEU A 104 -30.24 19.87 22.71
C LEU A 104 -30.93 20.95 21.86
N ASP A 105 -31.93 21.63 22.41
CA ASP A 105 -32.63 22.72 21.75
C ASP A 105 -31.70 23.91 21.46
N GLU A 106 -30.81 24.27 22.39
CA GLU A 106 -29.79 25.31 22.17
C GLU A 106 -28.85 24.95 21.01
N ARG A 107 -28.34 23.72 20.99
CA ARG A 107 -27.51 23.22 19.89
C ARG A 107 -28.25 23.32 18.55
N ILE A 108 -29.51 22.86 18.49
CA ILE A 108 -30.34 22.95 17.28
C ILE A 108 -30.51 24.42 16.84
N GLY A 109 -30.72 25.33 17.78
CA GLY A 109 -30.80 26.76 17.51
C GLY A 109 -29.52 27.30 16.87
N ILE A 110 -28.36 26.95 17.43
CA ILE A 110 -27.04 27.33 16.90
C ILE A 110 -26.85 26.76 15.49
N TRP A 111 -27.16 25.47 15.27
CA TRP A 111 -27.05 24.84 13.94
C TRP A 111 -27.92 25.52 12.87
N LYS A 112 -29.16 25.88 13.22
CA LYS A 112 -30.06 26.63 12.32
C LYS A 112 -29.51 28.02 11.99
N ASN A 113 -28.88 28.68 12.95
CA ASN A 113 -28.26 29.98 12.74
C ASN A 113 -26.98 29.86 11.90
N TRP A 114 -26.15 28.86 12.17
CA TRP A 114 -24.94 28.56 11.41
C TRP A 114 -25.22 28.26 9.94
N THR A 115 -26.21 27.42 9.67
CA THR A 115 -26.61 27.10 8.28
C THR A 115 -27.12 28.32 7.51
N ARG A 116 -27.89 29.20 8.15
CA ARG A 116 -28.31 30.49 7.55
C ARG A 116 -27.11 31.40 7.30
N TYR A 117 -26.17 31.47 8.24
CA TYR A 117 -24.95 32.26 8.14
C TYR A 117 -24.06 31.79 6.98
N GLN A 118 -23.77 30.49 6.90
CA GLN A 118 -22.97 29.90 5.83
C GLN A 118 -23.62 30.07 4.46
N ARG A 119 -24.95 29.92 4.37
CA ARG A 119 -25.69 30.22 3.13
C ARG A 119 -25.49 31.67 2.67
N ASN A 120 -25.51 32.61 3.61
CA ASN A 120 -25.30 34.03 3.28
C ASN A 120 -23.86 34.30 2.84
N ILE A 121 -22.85 33.68 3.48
CA ILE A 121 -21.45 33.76 3.02
C ILE A 121 -21.34 33.27 1.59
N ALA A 122 -21.78 32.04 1.31
CA ALA A 122 -21.68 31.43 -0.02
C ALA A 122 -22.42 32.27 -1.08
N HIS A 123 -23.58 32.83 -0.74
CA HIS A 123 -24.31 33.72 -1.63
C HIS A 123 -23.55 35.01 -1.95
N ASN A 124 -22.95 35.64 -0.93
CA ASN A 124 -22.16 36.86 -1.09
C ASN A 124 -20.88 36.60 -1.91
N GLU A 125 -20.18 35.50 -1.64
CA GLU A 125 -19.02 35.06 -2.42
C GLU A 125 -19.40 34.83 -3.89
N MET A 126 -20.52 34.15 -4.14
CA MET A 126 -21.02 33.94 -5.50
C MET A 126 -21.32 35.27 -6.22
N ILE A 127 -21.91 36.26 -5.53
CA ILE A 127 -22.13 37.60 -6.09
C ILE A 127 -20.78 38.27 -6.42
N MET A 128 -19.81 38.20 -5.51
CA MET A 128 -18.48 38.78 -5.71
C MET A 128 -17.77 38.14 -6.92
N TYR A 129 -17.75 36.82 -7.02
CA TYR A 129 -17.16 36.11 -8.16
C TYR A 129 -17.85 36.48 -9.47
N ASN A 130 -19.18 36.48 -9.50
CA ASN A 130 -19.93 36.87 -10.70
C ASN A 130 -19.63 38.32 -11.10
N SER A 131 -19.53 39.23 -10.14
CA SER A 131 -19.19 40.63 -10.41
C SER A 131 -17.79 40.77 -11.02
N ALA A 132 -16.81 40.03 -10.50
CA ALA A 132 -15.44 40.02 -10.99
C ALA A 132 -15.36 39.44 -12.42
N ILE A 133 -16.05 38.33 -12.68
CA ILE A 133 -16.12 37.69 -14.01
C ILE A 133 -16.77 38.63 -15.02
N ILE A 134 -17.89 39.26 -14.68
CA ILE A 134 -18.59 40.20 -15.58
C ILE A 134 -17.70 41.41 -15.88
N ALA A 135 -17.04 41.97 -14.86
CA ALA A 135 -16.11 43.08 -15.04
C ALA A 135 -14.94 42.71 -15.96
N GLN A 136 -14.32 41.53 -15.75
CA GLN A 136 -13.25 41.00 -16.58
C GLN A 136 -13.71 40.81 -18.04
N GLN A 137 -14.87 40.18 -18.26
CA GLN A 137 -15.43 39.96 -19.59
C GLN A 137 -15.73 41.27 -20.31
N ASN A 138 -16.29 42.25 -19.62
CA ASN A 138 -16.56 43.56 -20.18
C ASN A 138 -15.25 44.26 -20.56
N ALA A 139 -14.25 44.26 -19.69
CA ALA A 139 -12.92 44.81 -19.98
C ALA A 139 -12.29 44.16 -21.23
N LEU A 140 -12.38 42.83 -21.37
CA LEU A 140 -11.89 42.11 -22.55
C LEU A 140 -12.66 42.46 -23.82
N LYS A 141 -14.00 42.63 -23.75
CA LYS A 141 -14.81 43.10 -24.88
C LYS A 141 -14.41 44.51 -25.34
N TRP A 142 -14.13 45.41 -24.40
CA TRP A 142 -13.62 46.75 -24.72
C TRP A 142 -12.23 46.69 -25.33
N LEU A 143 -11.32 45.89 -24.76
CA LEU A 143 -9.96 45.69 -25.24
C LEU A 143 -9.94 45.11 -26.67
N TYR A 144 -10.86 44.21 -26.99
CA TYR A 144 -10.99 43.65 -28.33
C TYR A 144 -11.37 44.72 -29.36
N LYS A 145 -12.29 45.62 -29.00
CA LYS A 145 -12.74 46.72 -29.88
C LYS A 145 -11.65 47.77 -30.11
N THR A 146 -10.83 48.06 -29.10
CA THR A 146 -9.77 49.08 -29.20
C THR A 146 -8.50 48.53 -29.83
N SER A 147 -8.09 47.31 -29.47
CA SER A 147 -6.81 46.72 -29.90
C SER A 147 -6.84 45.18 -29.91
N PRO A 148 -7.07 44.55 -31.07
CA PRO A 148 -7.11 43.08 -31.18
C PRO A 148 -5.80 42.37 -30.81
N ASN A 149 -4.65 43.03 -31.00
CA ASN A 149 -3.34 42.44 -30.69
C ASN A 149 -3.12 42.29 -29.17
N LEU A 150 -3.51 43.29 -28.36
CA LEU A 150 -3.41 43.21 -26.91
C LEU A 150 -4.40 42.19 -26.34
N TYR A 151 -5.60 42.08 -26.92
CA TYR A 151 -6.56 41.04 -26.56
C TYR A 151 -5.98 39.62 -26.73
N LYS A 152 -5.31 39.35 -27.86
CA LYS A 152 -4.66 38.06 -28.11
C LYS A 152 -3.59 37.74 -27.07
N ALA A 153 -2.83 38.75 -26.63
CA ALA A 153 -1.83 38.60 -25.58
C ALA A 153 -2.46 38.36 -24.21
N ALA A 154 -3.50 39.13 -23.84
CA ALA A 154 -4.14 39.07 -22.52
C ALA A 154 -4.89 37.75 -22.23
N ILE A 155 -5.28 37.00 -23.26
CA ILE A 155 -5.96 35.69 -23.11
C ILE A 155 -4.97 34.54 -22.98
N GLN A 156 -3.71 34.72 -23.34
CA GLN A 156 -2.73 33.66 -23.16
C GLN A 156 -2.57 33.35 -21.67
N PRO A 157 -2.57 32.07 -21.27
CA PRO A 157 -2.35 31.71 -19.88
C PRO A 157 -0.93 32.12 -19.46
N CYS A 158 -0.77 32.65 -18.25
CA CYS A 158 0.54 33.03 -17.74
C CYS A 158 1.37 31.76 -17.48
N PRO A 159 2.55 31.59 -18.10
CA PRO A 159 3.37 30.38 -17.91
C PRO A 159 3.85 30.22 -16.46
N GLU A 160 4.05 31.33 -15.74
CA GLU A 160 4.46 31.36 -14.33
C GLU A 160 3.39 30.76 -13.38
N LEU A 161 2.11 30.79 -13.75
CA LEU A 161 1.01 30.22 -12.96
C LEU A 161 0.80 28.71 -13.21
N ILE A 162 1.24 28.19 -14.35
CA ILE A 162 1.04 26.78 -14.72
C ILE A 162 2.05 25.89 -14.00
N GLN A 163 3.29 26.38 -13.84
CA GLN A 163 4.38 25.61 -13.19
C GLN A 163 4.13 25.34 -11.70
N SER A 164 3.35 26.19 -11.01
CA SER A 164 2.96 25.94 -9.62
C SER A 164 2.01 24.75 -9.43
N SER A 165 1.32 24.29 -10.48
CA SER A 165 0.38 23.16 -10.38
C SER A 165 0.97 21.79 -10.75
N GLU A 166 2.09 21.74 -11.48
CA GLU A 166 2.58 20.50 -12.10
C GLU A 166 3.74 19.83 -11.34
N LEU A 167 4.32 20.48 -10.33
CA LEU A 167 5.50 19.98 -9.61
C LEU A 167 5.21 18.93 -8.50
N SER A 168 3.98 18.41 -8.38
CA SER A 168 3.65 17.39 -7.36
C SER A 168 3.85 15.94 -7.82
N ASN A 169 4.23 15.69 -9.08
CA ASN A 169 4.18 14.33 -9.66
C ASN A 169 5.53 13.68 -10.00
N ASP A 170 6.65 14.39 -9.90
CA ASP A 170 7.96 13.83 -10.24
C ASP A 170 8.93 13.85 -9.05
N ASP A 171 9.13 12.66 -8.47
CA ASP A 171 10.03 12.31 -7.36
C ASP A 171 11.54 12.56 -7.62
N ASN A 172 11.95 13.34 -8.64
CA ASN A 172 13.36 13.55 -8.95
C ASN A 172 13.68 14.94 -9.54
N LEU A 173 13.59 16.01 -8.75
CA LEU A 173 14.46 17.17 -8.95
C LEU A 173 14.71 17.98 -7.66
N ARG A 174 15.52 17.42 -6.77
CA ARG A 174 16.31 18.22 -5.83
C ARG A 174 17.51 18.79 -6.58
N LEU A 175 17.37 20.01 -7.09
CA LEU A 175 18.44 20.99 -7.28
C LEU A 175 17.77 22.37 -7.48
N VAL A 176 17.08 22.83 -6.44
CA VAL A 176 16.79 24.26 -6.28
C VAL A 176 18.13 24.91 -5.97
N THR A 177 18.77 25.43 -7.01
CA THR A 177 19.88 26.37 -6.87
C THR A 177 19.31 27.64 -6.24
N LYS A 178 20.02 28.19 -5.24
CA LYS A 178 19.63 29.35 -4.40
C LYS A 178 19.35 30.67 -5.14
N GLU A 179 19.33 30.65 -6.48
CA GLU A 179 19.21 31.84 -7.32
C GLU A 179 17.82 31.97 -7.98
N ASN A 180 16.94 30.96 -7.86
CA ASN A 180 15.60 30.94 -8.49
C ASN A 180 14.44 30.82 -7.46
N GLU A 181 14.59 31.42 -6.27
CA GLU A 181 13.60 31.28 -5.18
C GLU A 181 12.31 32.11 -5.35
N MET A 182 12.16 32.92 -6.40
CA MET A 182 11.08 33.93 -6.44
C MET A 182 10.00 33.77 -7.52
N ASN A 183 9.85 32.60 -8.15
CA ASN A 183 8.88 32.45 -9.25
C ASN A 183 7.89 31.28 -9.11
N TYR A 184 7.41 31.04 -7.89
CA TYR A 184 6.20 30.25 -7.66
C TYR A 184 5.30 31.04 -6.71
N LEU A 185 4.05 31.28 -7.09
CA LEU A 185 3.04 31.89 -6.21
C LEU A 185 2.63 30.85 -5.15
N THR A 186 3.50 30.59 -4.18
CA THR A 186 3.19 29.76 -3.01
C THR A 186 2.28 30.58 -2.09
N LEU A 187 0.98 30.31 -2.14
CA LEU A 187 0.03 30.91 -1.22
C LEU A 187 0.13 30.19 0.13
N ILE A 188 0.64 30.88 1.15
CA ILE A 188 0.58 30.41 2.54
C ILE A 188 -0.70 30.99 3.16
N GLY A 189 -1.45 30.16 3.89
CA GLY A 189 -2.65 30.59 4.59
C GLY A 189 -2.36 31.70 5.62
N PRO A 190 -3.37 32.47 6.04
CA PRO A 190 -3.19 33.52 7.04
C PRO A 190 -2.76 32.93 8.38
N TYR A 191 -1.82 33.59 9.05
CA TYR A 191 -1.44 33.25 10.42
C TYR A 191 -2.50 33.72 11.41
N ILE A 192 -2.66 32.98 12.51
CA ILE A 192 -3.52 33.40 13.64
C ILE A 192 -3.03 34.73 14.22
N THR A 193 -1.71 34.87 14.35
CA THR A 193 -1.03 36.10 14.75
C THR A 193 0.05 36.43 13.74
N ALA A 194 0.18 37.71 13.39
CA ALA A 194 1.27 38.14 12.51
C ALA A 194 2.62 37.79 13.16
N PRO A 195 3.57 37.23 12.38
CA PRO A 195 4.90 36.94 12.91
C PRO A 195 5.56 38.22 13.41
N LYS A 196 6.26 38.14 14.55
CA LYS A 196 7.11 39.23 15.03
C LYS A 196 8.28 39.34 14.06
N LEU A 197 8.32 40.40 13.26
CA LEU A 197 9.38 40.59 12.27
C LEU A 197 10.68 40.98 12.99
N HIS A 198 11.77 40.32 12.61
CA HIS A 198 13.11 40.67 13.02
C HIS A 198 13.58 41.84 12.14
N GLY A 199 13.64 43.06 12.68
CA GLY A 199 14.26 44.22 12.02
C GLY A 199 13.32 45.28 11.41
N GLU A 200 13.51 46.50 11.91
CA GLU A 200 13.31 47.85 11.37
C GLU A 200 11.94 48.46 11.00
N PHE A 201 10.81 47.75 10.89
CA PHE A 201 9.58 48.44 10.42
C PHE A 201 8.33 48.42 11.30
N ILE A 202 8.32 47.76 12.47
CA ILE A 202 7.19 47.84 13.39
C ILE A 202 7.72 47.77 14.83
N ASP A 203 7.27 48.68 15.71
CA ASP A 203 7.58 48.74 17.15
C ASP A 203 7.06 47.50 17.92
N SER A 204 7.52 46.30 17.58
CA SER A 204 7.31 45.08 18.38
C SER A 204 8.53 44.87 19.27
N THR A 205 8.37 45.18 20.54
CA THR A 205 9.44 45.33 21.55
C THR A 205 10.14 44.04 22.01
N GLU A 206 9.81 42.88 21.43
CA GLU A 206 10.38 41.60 21.84
C GLU A 206 10.73 40.73 20.63
N GLU A 207 12.02 40.68 20.32
CA GLU A 207 12.66 39.79 19.36
C GLU A 207 12.41 38.32 19.77
N TYR A 208 11.75 37.54 18.91
CA TYR A 208 11.51 36.12 19.17
C TYR A 208 12.69 35.31 18.61
N GLU A 209 13.56 34.84 19.51
CA GLU A 209 14.58 33.85 19.19
C GLU A 209 13.98 32.44 19.36
N PRO A 210 13.77 31.66 18.28
CA PRO A 210 13.31 30.29 18.41
C PRO A 210 14.38 29.44 19.13
N PRO A 211 13.98 28.48 19.98
CA PRO A 211 14.94 27.60 20.64
C PRO A 211 15.64 26.69 19.61
N ASP A 212 16.93 26.45 19.84
CA ASP A 212 17.72 25.53 19.01
C ASP A 212 17.15 24.10 19.08
N GLY A 213 16.83 23.52 17.92
CA GLY A 213 16.33 22.16 17.79
C GLY A 213 16.67 21.55 16.44
N GLU A 214 16.88 20.23 16.41
CA GLU A 214 17.10 19.47 15.18
C GLU A 214 15.77 18.85 14.71
N GLN A 215 15.41 19.04 13.44
CA GLN A 215 14.28 18.36 12.82
C GLN A 215 14.72 16.98 12.33
N ILE A 216 14.22 15.93 12.98
CA ILE A 216 14.45 14.55 12.56
C ILE A 216 13.22 14.08 11.78
N ASP A 217 13.40 13.71 10.52
CA ASP A 217 12.34 13.11 9.71
C ASP A 217 12.14 11.65 10.13
N THR A 218 10.99 11.36 10.73
CA THR A 218 10.58 10.02 11.16
C THR A 218 9.61 9.35 10.20
N THR A 219 9.40 9.91 9.00
CA THR A 219 8.45 9.38 8.02
C THR A 219 8.82 7.95 7.63
N ILE A 220 7.87 7.02 7.80
CA ILE A 220 8.09 5.60 7.54
C ILE A 220 8.28 5.39 6.03
N GLN A 221 9.46 4.89 5.65
CA GLN A 221 9.73 4.49 4.27
C GLN A 221 9.15 3.10 4.02
N LEU A 222 8.00 3.07 3.36
CA LEU A 222 7.39 1.82 2.90
C LEU A 222 8.07 1.34 1.63
N THR A 223 9.15 0.58 1.79
CA THR A 223 9.78 -0.14 0.69
C THR A 223 8.99 -1.43 0.43
N TYR A 224 8.35 -1.51 -0.73
CA TYR A 224 7.79 -2.78 -1.21
C TYR A 224 8.94 -3.68 -1.63
N GLU A 225 9.55 -4.37 -0.66
CA GLU A 225 10.44 -5.47 -0.95
C GLU A 225 9.56 -6.63 -1.43
N PHE A 226 9.52 -6.83 -2.74
CA PHE A 226 9.11 -8.11 -3.30
C PHE A 226 10.20 -9.13 -2.94
N GLU A 227 10.26 -9.53 -1.68
CA GLU A 227 11.05 -10.68 -1.26
C GLU A 227 10.46 -11.89 -1.99
N ILE A 228 11.13 -12.33 -3.06
CA ILE A 228 10.95 -13.70 -3.52
C ILE A 228 11.45 -14.55 -2.35
N GLU A 229 10.54 -15.22 -1.62
CA GLU A 229 10.88 -16.00 -0.44
C GLU A 229 12.20 -16.76 -0.68
N PRO A 230 13.22 -16.62 0.19
CA PRO A 230 14.50 -17.31 0.03
C PRO A 230 14.34 -18.84 -0.08
N GLN A 231 13.22 -19.38 0.43
CA GLN A 231 12.84 -20.78 0.32
C GLN A 231 12.52 -21.20 -1.12
N LEU A 232 12.09 -20.27 -1.97
CA LEU A 232 11.80 -20.45 -3.40
C LEU A 232 13.03 -20.17 -4.29
N LEU A 233 13.98 -19.36 -3.82
CA LEU A 233 15.25 -19.07 -4.52
C LEU A 233 16.38 -20.06 -4.20
N ALA A 234 16.30 -20.77 -3.08
CA ALA A 234 17.30 -21.78 -2.73
C ALA A 234 17.24 -22.93 -3.75
N GLN A 235 18.31 -23.13 -4.52
CA GLN A 235 18.54 -24.44 -5.11
C GLN A 235 18.59 -25.47 -3.97
N PRO A 236 18.02 -26.68 -4.14
CA PRO A 236 17.93 -27.71 -3.10
C PRO A 236 19.33 -28.25 -2.79
N LYS A 237 20.13 -27.48 -2.07
CA LYS A 237 21.44 -27.90 -1.58
C LYS A 237 21.58 -27.41 -0.15
N LYS A 238 21.36 -28.39 0.74
CA LYS A 238 21.84 -28.46 2.12
C LYS A 238 21.12 -27.57 3.14
N ARG A 239 19.83 -27.79 3.34
CA ARG A 239 19.24 -27.72 4.68
C ARG A 239 18.65 -29.08 4.99
N LYS A 240 19.01 -29.66 6.14
CA LYS A 240 18.50 -30.94 6.65
C LYS A 240 17.05 -30.80 7.16
N PHE A 241 16.23 -30.01 6.48
CA PHE A 241 14.78 -30.12 6.61
C PHE A 241 14.34 -31.06 5.51
N ILE A 242 13.83 -32.22 5.91
CA ILE A 242 13.21 -33.19 5.00
C ILE A 242 11.89 -32.55 4.54
N LEU A 243 11.97 -31.63 3.58
CA LEU A 243 10.85 -31.31 2.72
C LEU A 243 10.65 -32.57 1.88
N ARG A 244 9.68 -33.41 2.27
CA ARG A 244 9.23 -34.53 1.44
C ARG A 244 8.56 -33.92 0.21
N GLN A 245 9.35 -33.57 -0.81
CA GLN A 245 8.80 -33.36 -2.13
C GLN A 245 8.12 -34.66 -2.53
N ARG A 246 6.83 -34.60 -2.86
CA ARG A 246 6.17 -35.74 -3.49
C ARG A 246 6.93 -36.02 -4.80
N PRO A 247 7.34 -37.26 -5.05
CA PRO A 247 7.99 -37.59 -6.32
C PRO A 247 7.06 -37.20 -7.47
N SER A 248 7.64 -36.80 -8.61
CA SER A 248 6.88 -36.55 -9.83
C SER A 248 6.11 -37.83 -10.17
N ILE A 249 4.78 -37.72 -10.19
CA ILE A 249 3.91 -38.80 -10.62
C ILE A 249 3.85 -38.70 -12.15
N ASP A 250 4.35 -39.73 -12.83
CA ASP A 250 4.21 -39.83 -14.28
C ASP A 250 2.73 -40.04 -14.59
N ILE A 251 2.13 -39.08 -15.30
CA ILE A 251 0.75 -39.14 -15.74
C ILE A 251 0.72 -39.95 -17.04
N SER A 252 -0.13 -40.96 -17.12
CA SER A 252 -0.27 -41.74 -18.35
C SER A 252 -0.88 -40.88 -19.48
N GLU A 253 -0.58 -41.21 -20.73
CA GLU A 253 -1.09 -40.48 -21.89
C GLU A 253 -2.63 -40.48 -21.93
N THR A 254 -3.25 -41.60 -21.54
CA THR A 254 -4.71 -41.72 -21.43
C THR A 254 -5.31 -40.81 -20.35
N GLU A 255 -4.65 -40.70 -19.19
CA GLU A 255 -5.10 -39.81 -18.11
C GLU A 255 -4.92 -38.33 -18.49
N LEU A 256 -3.88 -38.00 -19.24
CA LEU A 256 -3.66 -36.65 -19.77
C LEU A 256 -4.78 -36.25 -20.74
N ASP A 257 -5.15 -37.14 -21.66
CA ASP A 257 -6.23 -36.91 -22.62
C ASP A 257 -7.60 -36.76 -21.94
N GLU A 258 -7.89 -37.57 -20.92
CA GLU A 258 -9.09 -37.43 -20.10
C GLU A 258 -9.15 -36.05 -19.41
N ARG A 259 -8.05 -35.63 -18.78
CA ARG A 259 -7.95 -34.30 -18.13
C ARG A 259 -8.13 -33.17 -19.14
N ILE A 260 -7.54 -33.28 -20.33
CA ILE A 260 -7.71 -32.30 -21.42
C ILE A 260 -9.18 -32.26 -21.87
N GLY A 261 -9.84 -33.41 -21.99
CA GLY A 261 -11.26 -33.52 -22.32
C GLY A 261 -12.15 -32.83 -21.28
N ILE A 262 -11.93 -33.12 -19.99
CA ILE A 262 -12.63 -32.48 -18.87
C ILE A 262 -12.42 -30.97 -18.91
N TRP A 263 -11.20 -30.49 -19.16
CA TRP A 263 -10.90 -29.07 -19.20
C TRP A 263 -11.56 -28.35 -20.38
N LYS A 264 -11.63 -28.99 -21.56
CA LYS A 264 -12.38 -28.47 -22.72
C LYS A 264 -13.88 -28.38 -22.45
N ASN A 265 -14.45 -29.39 -21.78
CA ASN A 265 -15.86 -29.38 -21.40
C ASN A 265 -16.16 -28.32 -20.32
N TRP A 266 -15.28 -28.20 -19.32
CA TRP A 266 -15.38 -27.19 -18.26
C TRP A 266 -15.33 -25.76 -18.83
N THR A 267 -14.38 -25.48 -19.74
CA THR A 267 -14.29 -24.16 -20.38
C THR A 267 -15.51 -23.84 -21.25
N ARG A 268 -16.11 -24.83 -21.93
CA ARG A 268 -17.37 -24.65 -22.66
C ARG A 268 -18.54 -24.38 -21.71
N TYR A 269 -18.61 -25.10 -20.59
CA TYR A 269 -19.63 -24.92 -19.55
C TYR A 269 -19.57 -23.52 -18.93
N GLN A 270 -18.38 -23.06 -18.53
CA GLN A 270 -18.17 -21.72 -17.97
C GLN A 270 -18.56 -20.60 -18.96
N ARG A 271 -18.24 -20.76 -20.26
CA ARG A 271 -18.71 -19.82 -21.28
C ARG A 271 -20.23 -19.77 -21.39
N ASN A 272 -20.90 -20.92 -21.27
CA ASN A 272 -22.36 -20.97 -21.34
C ASN A 272 -23.01 -20.32 -20.11
N ILE A 273 -22.46 -20.52 -18.91
CA ILE A 273 -22.90 -19.82 -17.70
C ILE A 273 -22.80 -18.31 -17.89
N ALA A 274 -21.61 -17.81 -18.25
CA ALA A 274 -21.39 -16.38 -18.44
C ALA A 274 -22.31 -15.78 -19.53
N HIS A 275 -22.56 -16.54 -20.60
CA HIS A 275 -23.50 -16.13 -21.64
C HIS A 275 -24.95 -16.02 -21.13
N ASN A 276 -25.41 -17.00 -20.34
CA ASN A 276 -26.75 -17.00 -19.75
C ASN A 276 -26.91 -15.88 -18.73
N GLU A 277 -25.92 -15.66 -17.86
CA GLU A 277 -25.90 -14.54 -16.91
C GLU A 277 -25.98 -13.19 -17.64
N MET A 278 -25.23 -13.04 -18.74
CA MET A 278 -25.28 -11.84 -19.58
C MET A 278 -26.67 -11.63 -20.22
N ILE A 279 -27.31 -12.68 -20.71
CA ILE A 279 -28.69 -12.60 -21.25
C ILE A 279 -29.67 -12.19 -20.15
N MET A 280 -29.58 -12.80 -18.97
CA MET A 280 -30.44 -12.49 -17.83
C MET A 280 -30.28 -11.03 -17.41
N TYR A 281 -29.04 -10.55 -17.26
CA TYR A 281 -28.75 -9.16 -16.90
C TYR A 281 -29.27 -8.16 -17.95
N ASN A 282 -29.01 -8.43 -19.23
CA ASN A 282 -29.48 -7.57 -20.32
C ASN A 282 -31.01 -7.53 -20.39
N SER A 283 -31.70 -8.66 -20.19
CA SER A 283 -33.16 -8.70 -20.19
C SER A 283 -33.75 -7.91 -19.01
N ALA A 284 -33.15 -8.01 -17.82
CA ALA A 284 -33.53 -7.21 -16.66
C ALA A 284 -33.36 -5.71 -16.90
N ILE A 285 -32.23 -5.28 -17.46
CA ILE A 285 -31.99 -3.86 -17.81
C ILE A 285 -33.01 -3.37 -18.83
N ILE A 286 -33.24 -4.12 -19.91
CA ILE A 286 -34.18 -3.72 -20.97
C ILE A 286 -35.60 -3.59 -20.39
N ALA A 287 -36.01 -4.54 -19.54
CA ALA A 287 -37.30 -4.48 -18.85
C ALA A 287 -37.41 -3.23 -17.96
N GLN A 288 -36.37 -2.94 -17.17
CA GLN A 288 -36.32 -1.75 -16.31
C GLN A 288 -36.40 -0.45 -17.14
N GLN A 289 -35.63 -0.36 -18.22
CA GLN A 289 -35.64 0.82 -19.11
C GLN A 289 -37.00 1.02 -19.78
N ASN A 290 -37.63 -0.06 -20.26
CA ASN A 290 -38.95 0.01 -20.86
C ASN A 290 -40.01 0.46 -19.84
N ALA A 291 -39.96 -0.06 -18.61
CA ALA A 291 -40.84 0.35 -17.52
C ALA A 291 -40.66 1.85 -17.18
N LEU A 292 -39.41 2.32 -17.04
CA LEU A 292 -39.11 3.73 -16.77
C LEU A 292 -39.56 4.65 -17.92
N LYS A 293 -39.38 4.22 -19.19
CA LYS A 293 -39.85 4.96 -20.37
C LYS A 293 -41.37 5.04 -20.42
N TRP A 294 -42.07 3.97 -20.04
CA TRP A 294 -43.53 3.97 -19.91
C TRP A 294 -43.99 4.92 -18.80
N LEU A 295 -43.32 4.87 -17.65
CA LEU A 295 -43.63 5.69 -16.47
C LEU A 295 -43.40 7.19 -16.72
N TYR A 296 -42.34 7.55 -17.45
CA TYR A 296 -42.11 8.92 -17.92
C TYR A 296 -43.26 9.46 -18.77
N LYS A 297 -43.85 8.62 -19.63
CA LYS A 297 -44.97 9.01 -20.50
C LYS A 297 -46.29 9.15 -19.72
N THR A 298 -46.53 8.32 -18.71
CA THR A 298 -47.78 8.34 -17.94
C THR A 298 -47.77 9.36 -16.80
N SER A 299 -46.65 9.51 -16.10
CA SER A 299 -46.54 10.34 -14.89
C SER A 299 -45.11 10.84 -14.62
N PRO A 300 -44.75 12.04 -15.10
CA PRO A 300 -43.41 12.60 -14.96
C PRO A 300 -42.94 12.78 -13.51
N ASN A 301 -43.86 12.99 -12.56
CA ASN A 301 -43.54 13.16 -11.15
C ASN A 301 -43.12 11.84 -10.48
N LEU A 302 -43.78 10.73 -10.81
CA LEU A 302 -43.40 9.41 -10.30
C LEU A 302 -42.06 8.96 -10.92
N TYR A 303 -41.78 9.36 -12.17
CA TYR A 303 -40.50 9.09 -12.82
C TYR A 303 -39.34 9.77 -12.09
N LYS A 304 -39.51 11.04 -11.71
CA LYS A 304 -38.52 11.77 -10.91
C LYS A 304 -38.26 11.11 -9.56
N ALA A 305 -39.30 10.57 -8.91
CA ALA A 305 -39.15 9.84 -7.65
C ALA A 305 -38.45 8.49 -7.84
N ALA A 306 -38.78 7.74 -8.90
CA ALA A 306 -38.24 6.39 -9.13
C ALA A 306 -36.76 6.34 -9.56
N ILE A 307 -36.20 7.45 -10.06
CA ILE A 307 -34.77 7.54 -10.43
C ILE A 307 -33.90 7.93 -9.24
N GLN A 308 -34.48 8.53 -8.20
CA GLN A 308 -33.72 8.84 -7.01
C GLN A 308 -33.24 7.52 -6.38
N PRO A 309 -31.94 7.41 -6.07
CA PRO A 309 -31.44 6.20 -5.42
C PRO A 309 -32.11 6.06 -4.06
N CYS A 310 -32.39 4.82 -3.63
CA CYS A 310 -32.98 4.60 -2.31
C CYS A 310 -32.06 5.21 -1.24
N PRO A 311 -32.57 6.06 -0.33
CA PRO A 311 -31.75 6.74 0.68
C PRO A 311 -31.01 5.76 1.61
N GLU A 312 -31.52 4.54 1.76
CA GLU A 312 -30.88 3.43 2.49
C GLU A 312 -29.60 2.90 1.80
N LEU A 313 -29.44 3.10 0.49
CA LEU A 313 -28.25 2.68 -0.27
C LEU A 313 -27.20 3.79 -0.44
N ILE A 314 -27.58 5.08 -0.37
CA ILE A 314 -26.70 6.23 -0.65
C ILE A 314 -25.70 6.51 0.48
N GLN A 315 -25.99 6.11 1.73
CA GLN A 315 -25.10 6.34 2.87
C GLN A 315 -23.72 5.64 2.75
N SER A 316 -23.49 4.84 1.72
CA SER A 316 -22.25 4.10 1.50
C SER A 316 -21.31 4.68 0.43
N SER A 317 -21.69 5.72 -0.34
CA SER A 317 -20.86 6.23 -1.46
C SER A 317 -20.54 7.72 -1.45
N GLU A 318 -21.06 8.51 -0.50
CA GLU A 318 -20.69 9.92 -0.32
C GLU A 318 -20.09 10.12 1.08
N LEU A 319 -18.81 9.78 1.22
CA LEU A 319 -17.94 10.47 2.18
C LEU A 319 -17.19 11.56 1.41
N SER A 320 -17.90 12.64 1.09
CA SER A 320 -17.28 13.96 0.96
C SER A 320 -18.10 14.95 1.76
N ASN A 321 -17.51 15.39 2.87
CA ASN A 321 -17.61 16.69 3.49
C ASN A 321 -18.98 17.39 3.37
N ASP A 322 -19.87 17.15 4.33
CA ASP A 322 -20.22 18.21 5.27
C ASP A 322 -21.14 17.73 6.40
N ASP A 323 -20.80 18.28 7.55
CA ASP A 323 -21.32 18.06 8.90
C ASP A 323 -22.63 18.83 9.13
N ASN A 324 -23.78 18.15 9.32
CA ASN A 324 -24.42 17.94 10.64
C ASN A 324 -25.95 17.70 10.68
N LEU A 325 -26.27 16.61 11.40
CA LEU A 325 -27.38 16.33 12.33
C LEU A 325 -28.87 16.43 11.91
N ARG A 326 -29.49 15.26 11.80
CA ARG A 326 -30.86 15.02 12.31
C ARG A 326 -30.95 13.65 12.99
N LEU A 327 -31.19 13.69 14.30
CA LEU A 327 -31.83 12.69 15.18
C LEU A 327 -31.41 11.23 15.01
N VAL A 328 -30.43 10.84 15.84
CA VAL A 328 -30.14 9.44 16.17
C VAL A 328 -31.23 8.94 17.13
N THR A 329 -32.28 8.33 16.59
CA THR A 329 -33.00 7.27 17.30
C THR A 329 -32.17 5.99 17.22
N LYS A 330 -32.19 5.17 18.27
CA LYS A 330 -31.36 3.97 18.49
C LYS A 330 -31.69 2.78 17.55
N GLU A 331 -31.90 3.02 16.26
CA GLU A 331 -32.25 1.98 15.27
C GLU A 331 -31.37 2.00 14.00
N ASN A 332 -30.28 2.78 13.95
CA ASN A 332 -29.35 2.76 12.83
C ASN A 332 -28.21 1.75 13.06
N GLU A 333 -28.54 0.47 13.05
CA GLU A 333 -27.54 -0.57 12.79
C GLU A 333 -27.39 -0.75 11.27
N MET A 334 -26.21 -0.35 10.77
CA MET A 334 -25.54 -0.96 9.60
C MET A 334 -26.25 -0.86 8.24
N ASN A 335 -26.10 0.27 7.55
CA ASN A 335 -26.30 0.36 6.09
C ASN A 335 -25.13 -0.29 5.33
N TYR A 336 -24.98 -1.61 5.48
CA TYR A 336 -24.18 -2.46 4.59
C TYR A 336 -25.08 -3.59 4.10
N LEU A 337 -25.14 -3.82 2.79
CA LEU A 337 -25.73 -5.04 2.24
C LEU A 337 -24.82 -6.23 2.62
N THR A 338 -24.99 -6.77 3.82
CA THR A 338 -24.31 -8.00 4.24
C THR A 338 -25.04 -9.19 3.64
N LEU A 339 -24.58 -9.64 2.47
CA LEU A 339 -25.00 -10.92 1.90
C LEU A 339 -24.07 -12.02 2.39
N ILE A 340 -24.56 -12.88 3.28
CA ILE A 340 -23.84 -14.10 3.66
C ILE A 340 -23.99 -15.10 2.50
N GLY A 341 -22.87 -15.67 2.05
CA GLY A 341 -22.88 -16.66 0.97
C GLY A 341 -23.69 -17.91 1.34
N PRO A 342 -24.16 -18.69 0.36
CA PRO A 342 -24.95 -19.88 0.62
C PRO A 342 -24.14 -20.92 1.41
N TYR A 343 -24.75 -21.48 2.46
CA TYR A 343 -24.17 -22.60 3.19
C TYR A 343 -24.23 -23.87 2.34
N ILE A 344 -23.23 -24.75 2.49
CA ILE A 344 -23.21 -26.07 1.84
C ILE A 344 -24.40 -26.92 2.30
N THR A 345 -24.77 -26.79 3.58
CA THR A 345 -25.98 -27.36 4.19
C THR A 345 -26.65 -26.29 5.03
N ALA A 346 -27.98 -26.18 4.95
CA ALA A 346 -28.71 -25.22 5.77
C ALA A 346 -28.43 -25.46 7.27
N PRO A 347 -28.17 -24.40 8.07
CA PRO A 347 -27.99 -24.56 9.51
C PRO A 347 -29.28 -25.09 10.14
N LYS A 348 -29.14 -25.95 11.17
CA LYS A 348 -30.27 -26.42 11.98
C LYS A 348 -30.66 -25.27 12.92
N LEU A 349 -31.79 -24.62 12.64
CA LEU A 349 -32.26 -23.45 13.39
C LEU A 349 -32.95 -23.87 14.70
N HIS A 350 -32.73 -23.09 15.75
CA HIS A 350 -33.41 -23.23 17.02
C HIS A 350 -34.66 -22.33 17.01
N GLY A 351 -35.85 -22.93 17.02
CA GLY A 351 -37.11 -22.23 17.27
C GLY A 351 -37.89 -21.75 16.03
N GLU A 352 -39.12 -22.23 15.97
CA GLU A 352 -40.28 -21.82 15.16
C GLU A 352 -40.17 -21.98 13.63
N PHE A 353 -40.90 -22.99 13.15
CA PHE A 353 -41.11 -23.41 11.76
C PHE A 353 -40.04 -24.37 11.19
N ILE A 354 -40.39 -25.66 11.30
CA ILE A 354 -39.95 -26.87 10.57
C ILE A 354 -39.53 -27.95 11.58
N ASP A 355 -40.29 -29.05 11.61
CA ASP A 355 -40.05 -30.29 12.37
C ASP A 355 -38.69 -30.93 11.99
N SER A 356 -37.58 -30.41 12.50
CA SER A 356 -36.29 -31.11 12.48
C SER A 356 -35.86 -31.46 13.90
N THR A 357 -35.99 -32.74 14.24
CA THR A 357 -35.79 -33.36 15.56
C THR A 357 -34.33 -33.48 16.03
N GLU A 358 -33.40 -32.67 15.55
CA GLU A 358 -31.99 -32.78 15.94
C GLU A 358 -31.39 -31.41 16.27
N GLU A 359 -31.38 -31.09 17.56
CA GLU A 359 -30.71 -29.94 18.17
C GLU A 359 -29.18 -30.15 18.06
N TYR A 360 -28.45 -29.19 17.50
CA TYR A 360 -26.97 -29.22 17.44
C TYR A 360 -26.41 -28.23 18.46
N GLU A 361 -25.88 -28.75 19.56
CA GLU A 361 -25.09 -27.98 20.51
C GLU A 361 -23.62 -28.03 20.05
N PRO A 362 -23.02 -26.90 19.61
CA PRO A 362 -21.60 -26.87 19.28
C PRO A 362 -20.78 -27.13 20.56
N PRO A 363 -19.68 -27.91 20.49
CA PRO A 363 -18.85 -28.17 21.66
C PRO A 363 -18.21 -26.89 22.18
N ASP A 364 -18.18 -26.73 23.50
CA ASP A 364 -17.50 -25.62 24.17
C ASP A 364 -16.01 -25.61 23.77
N GLY A 365 -15.58 -24.53 23.12
CA GLY A 365 -14.21 -24.35 22.68
C GLY A 365 -13.77 -22.90 22.83
N GLU A 366 -12.59 -22.68 23.40
CA GLU A 366 -11.95 -21.36 23.43
C GLU A 366 -11.30 -21.07 22.08
N GLN A 367 -11.69 -19.96 21.45
CA GLN A 367 -11.03 -19.47 20.25
C GLN A 367 -9.73 -18.74 20.65
N ILE A 368 -8.60 -19.45 20.62
CA ILE A 368 -7.29 -18.86 20.90
C ILE A 368 -6.76 -18.22 19.62
N ASP A 369 -6.66 -16.90 19.63
CA ASP A 369 -6.10 -16.12 18.53
C ASP A 369 -4.58 -16.32 18.51
N THR A 370 -4.08 -17.18 17.62
CA THR A 370 -2.63 -17.50 17.50
C THR A 370 -1.86 -16.50 16.65
N THR A 371 -2.48 -15.37 16.32
CA THR A 371 -1.86 -14.30 15.55
C THR A 371 -0.67 -13.73 16.33
N ILE A 372 0.55 -14.02 15.86
CA ILE A 372 1.80 -13.59 16.50
C ILE A 372 1.84 -12.06 16.49
N GLN A 373 1.78 -11.46 17.68
CA GLN A 373 2.12 -10.05 17.85
C GLN A 373 3.63 -9.92 17.92
N LEU A 374 4.24 -9.31 16.90
CA LEU A 374 5.64 -8.90 16.96
C LEU A 374 5.73 -7.61 17.77
N THR A 375 6.05 -7.72 19.05
CA THR A 375 6.44 -6.61 19.91
C THR A 375 7.93 -6.37 19.76
N TYR A 376 8.31 -5.22 19.19
CA TYR A 376 9.70 -4.74 19.26
C TYR A 376 9.85 -3.95 20.56
N GLU A 377 10.51 -4.55 21.55
CA GLU A 377 10.98 -3.82 22.73
C GLU A 377 12.33 -3.18 22.39
N PHE A 378 12.40 -1.84 22.42
CA PHE A 378 13.66 -1.11 22.43
C PHE A 378 14.18 -1.06 23.88
N GLU A 379 15.11 -1.94 24.22
CA GLU A 379 15.97 -1.74 25.39
C GLU A 379 16.91 -0.56 25.11
N ILE A 380 16.65 0.59 25.72
CA ILE A 380 17.62 1.68 25.79
C ILE A 380 18.59 1.36 26.93
N GLU A 381 19.84 1.01 26.59
CA GLU A 381 20.91 0.83 27.57
C GLU A 381 21.11 2.12 28.41
N PRO A 382 21.13 2.04 29.76
CA PRO A 382 21.26 3.19 30.66
C PRO A 382 22.70 3.76 30.77
N GLN A 383 23.57 3.56 29.76
CA GLN A 383 24.98 3.99 29.83
C GLN A 383 25.26 5.40 29.28
N LEU A 384 24.27 6.12 28.75
CA LEU A 384 24.46 7.46 28.19
C LEU A 384 24.11 8.62 29.14
N LEU A 385 23.85 8.35 30.42
CA LEU A 385 23.68 9.37 31.47
C LEU A 385 25.01 9.67 32.20
N ALA A 386 26.05 10.05 31.44
CA ALA A 386 27.31 10.55 32.02
C ALA A 386 27.35 12.08 31.98
N GLN A 387 27.36 12.70 33.16
CA GLN A 387 27.44 14.16 33.33
C GLN A 387 28.69 14.80 32.68
N PRO A 388 28.59 16.07 32.22
CA PRO A 388 29.71 16.75 31.57
C PRO A 388 30.85 17.06 32.55
N LYS A 389 32.05 16.50 32.29
CA LYS A 389 33.29 16.88 32.97
C LYS A 389 33.74 18.28 32.52
N LYS A 390 33.77 19.23 33.46
CA LYS A 390 34.37 20.57 33.31
C LYS A 390 35.81 20.46 32.80
N ARG A 391 36.09 20.98 31.59
CA ARG A 391 37.47 21.20 31.11
C ARG A 391 37.94 22.60 31.53
N LYS A 392 38.99 22.63 32.37
CA LYS A 392 39.78 23.83 32.65
C LYS A 392 40.69 24.10 31.45
N PHE A 393 40.54 25.26 30.82
CA PHE A 393 41.55 25.80 29.89
C PHE A 393 42.67 26.45 30.73
N MET A 394 43.89 25.91 30.62
CA MET A 394 45.11 26.56 31.09
C MET A 394 45.80 27.15 29.86
N PHE A 395 45.89 28.48 29.82
CA PHE A 395 46.80 29.21 28.94
C PHE A 395 48.24 29.02 29.44
N THR A 396 49.16 28.65 28.56
CA THR A 396 50.59 28.87 28.78
C THR A 396 51.15 29.69 27.62
N LYS A 397 51.70 30.86 27.96
CA LYS A 397 52.52 31.71 27.10
C LYS A 397 53.83 31.00 26.73
N LYS A 398 54.24 31.12 25.47
CA LYS A 398 55.59 31.56 25.09
C LYS A 398 55.54 32.24 23.73
#